data_AF-A0A7R9RS83-F1
#
_entry.id   AF-A0A7R9RS83-F1
#
_cell.length_a   1.000
_cell.length_b   1.000
_cell.length_c   1.000
_cell.angle_alpha   90.00
_cell.angle_beta   90.00
_cell.angle_gamma   90.00
#
_symmetry.space_group_name_H-M   'P 1'
#
loop_
_entity.id
_entity.type
_entity.pdbx_description
1 polymer ?
#
loop_
_entity_poly.entity_id
_entity_poly.type
_entity_poly.pdbx_seq_one_letter_code
_entity_poly.pdbx_strand_id
1 'polypeptide(L)'
;VLNRSGRFQEMPKFKVVCNPSYEGTQERKGSNSSQRITKEGYFDFDDLLPHIGEFGPFQWIVLVVLMFVTCVLVVIYMAQPFMVLTPEKYWCDIPELKHLSPERRKEIAIPLKENDTFSGEPHYEKCLQYVFNFTELTLLETLNYSALPIGSCSSGFEYNFTGFYPTITTKFNWVCSEDWKPSFAQSMFF
;
A
#
# COMPACT_ATOMS: atom_id res chain seq x y z
N VAL A 1 11.08 14.60 23.72
CA VAL A 1 11.95 15.77 23.99
C VAL A 1 12.95 15.36 25.06
N LEU A 2 14.24 15.26 24.72
CA LEU A 2 15.33 14.83 25.62
C LEU A 2 15.86 16.01 26.44
N ASN A 3 16.12 15.80 27.74
CA ASN A 3 16.89 16.73 28.58
C ASN A 3 18.29 16.15 28.90
N ARG A 4 19.26 17.05 29.13
CA ARG A 4 20.68 16.83 29.47
C ARG A 4 20.88 16.08 30.80
N SER A 5 20.62 14.78 30.84
CA SER A 5 21.14 13.89 31.90
C SER A 5 21.21 12.40 31.51
N GLY A 6 20.95 12.05 30.24
CA GLY A 6 21.21 10.69 29.75
C GLY A 6 20.47 9.57 30.51
N ARG A 7 19.28 9.85 31.06
CA ARG A 7 18.46 8.85 31.78
C ARG A 7 17.14 8.63 31.02
N PHE A 8 16.87 7.37 30.68
CA PHE A 8 15.62 6.94 30.03
C PHE A 8 14.43 7.29 30.92
N GLN A 9 13.46 8.04 30.39
CA GLN A 9 12.18 8.27 31.07
C GLN A 9 11.25 7.12 30.67
N GLU A 10 10.94 6.24 31.62
CA GLU A 10 9.95 5.18 31.43
C GLU A 10 8.58 5.79 31.10
N MET A 11 7.96 5.30 30.03
CA MET A 11 6.56 5.60 29.72
C MET A 11 5.65 4.85 30.69
N PRO A 12 4.54 5.45 31.19
CA PRO A 12 3.61 4.73 32.03
C PRO A 12 2.96 3.59 31.26
N LYS A 13 3.04 2.37 31.80
CA LYS A 13 2.33 1.20 31.29
C LYS A 13 0.82 1.46 31.35
N PHE A 14 0.19 1.57 30.18
CA PHE A 14 -1.26 1.57 30.08
C PHE A 14 -1.76 0.14 30.32
N LYS A 15 -2.31 -0.10 31.52
CA LYS A 15 -2.93 -1.38 31.88
C LYS A 15 -4.40 -1.29 31.51
N VAL A 16 -4.81 -2.02 30.48
CA VAL A 16 -6.25 -2.17 30.16
C VAL A 16 -6.84 -3.08 31.23
N VAL A 17 -7.57 -2.48 32.16
CA VAL A 17 -8.36 -3.19 33.17
C VAL A 17 -9.77 -3.35 32.60
N CYS A 18 -10.10 -4.55 32.13
CA CYS A 18 -11.50 -4.91 31.96
C CYS A 18 -12.06 -5.21 33.36
N ASN A 19 -12.77 -4.25 33.95
CA ASN A 19 -13.49 -4.49 35.20
C ASN A 19 -14.90 -4.97 34.85
N PRO A 20 -15.33 -6.17 35.28
CA PRO A 20 -16.72 -6.56 35.27
C PRO A 20 -17.34 -6.04 36.56
N SER A 21 -18.25 -5.08 36.47
CA SER A 21 -19.15 -4.83 37.59
C SER A 21 -20.40 -4.13 37.09
N TYR A 22 -21.52 -4.84 37.11
CA TYR A 22 -22.74 -4.25 37.66
C TYR A 22 -23.24 -5.21 38.75
N GLU A 23 -23.26 -4.66 39.97
CA GLU A 23 -23.53 -5.32 41.24
C GLU A 23 -25.00 -5.73 41.40
N GLY A 24 -25.21 -6.77 42.21
CA GLY A 24 -26.49 -7.19 42.74
C GLY A 24 -26.30 -8.12 43.93
N THR A 25 -25.77 -7.58 45.03
CA THR A 25 -25.51 -8.27 46.31
C THR A 25 -26.82 -8.51 47.08
N GLN A 26 -27.06 -9.73 47.56
CA GLN A 26 -27.17 -10.06 49.01
C GLN A 26 -27.76 -11.46 49.29
N GLU A 27 -26.93 -12.26 49.98
CA GLU A 27 -27.19 -13.24 51.06
C GLU A 27 -28.47 -14.11 51.09
N ARG A 28 -28.29 -15.44 51.22
CA ARG A 28 -28.64 -16.17 52.46
C ARG A 28 -28.14 -17.62 52.51
N LYS A 29 -27.77 -17.99 53.73
CA LYS A 29 -27.30 -19.30 54.23
C LYS A 29 -28.22 -20.46 53.85
N GLY A 30 -27.63 -21.64 53.67
CA GLY A 30 -28.34 -22.89 53.43
C GLY A 30 -29.26 -23.33 54.58
N SER A 31 -30.33 -24.05 54.23
CA SER A 31 -30.92 -25.14 55.00
C SER A 31 -32.04 -25.79 54.19
N ASN A 32 -32.13 -27.11 54.26
CA ASN A 32 -33.21 -27.95 53.72
C ASN A 32 -34.62 -27.45 54.12
N SER A 33 -35.57 -27.53 53.18
CA SER A 33 -36.86 -28.25 53.27
C SER A 33 -38.02 -27.55 52.56
N SER A 34 -38.66 -28.31 51.66
CA SER A 34 -40.08 -28.29 51.25
C SER A 34 -40.77 -26.96 50.92
N GLN A 35 -41.02 -26.72 49.63
CA GLN A 35 -42.32 -26.21 49.15
C GLN A 35 -42.46 -26.37 47.62
N ARG A 36 -43.53 -27.05 47.19
CA ARG A 36 -44.08 -27.00 45.81
C ARG A 36 -44.76 -25.64 45.59
N ILE A 37 -44.99 -25.28 44.31
CA ILE A 37 -45.70 -24.07 43.77
C ILE A 37 -44.69 -22.95 43.46
N THR A 38 -44.50 -22.44 42.23
CA THR A 38 -45.26 -22.41 40.97
C THR A 38 -44.29 -22.28 39.80
N LYS A 39 -44.69 -22.83 38.65
CA LYS A 39 -44.10 -22.50 37.36
C LYS A 39 -44.25 -21.00 37.11
N GLU A 40 -43.17 -20.25 37.10
CA GLU A 40 -43.07 -18.97 36.39
C GLU A 40 -41.80 -19.10 35.55
N GLY A 41 -42.02 -19.34 34.25
CA GLY A 41 -40.97 -19.66 33.31
C GLY A 41 -40.03 -18.48 33.15
N TYR A 42 -38.82 -18.60 33.68
CA TYR A 42 -37.69 -17.95 33.03
C TYR A 42 -37.53 -18.65 31.69
N PHE A 43 -38.07 -18.04 30.64
CA PHE A 43 -37.78 -18.44 29.28
C PHE A 43 -36.31 -18.10 29.07
N ASP A 44 -35.44 -19.09 29.27
CA ASP A 44 -34.02 -18.90 29.10
C ASP A 44 -33.79 -18.48 27.64
N PHE A 45 -33.00 -17.45 27.42
CA PHE A 45 -32.68 -17.05 26.05
C PHE A 45 -32.01 -18.22 25.32
N ASP A 46 -31.23 -19.04 26.04
CA ASP A 46 -30.63 -20.28 25.54
C ASP A 46 -31.66 -21.34 25.09
N ASP A 47 -32.89 -21.34 25.62
CA ASP A 47 -34.00 -22.20 25.15
C ASP A 47 -34.72 -21.62 23.92
N LEU A 48 -34.60 -20.31 23.66
CA LEU A 48 -35.10 -19.66 22.44
C LEU A 48 -34.11 -19.77 21.28
N LEU A 49 -32.80 -19.79 21.56
CA LEU A 49 -31.73 -19.93 20.58
C LEU A 49 -31.91 -21.12 19.60
N PRO A 50 -32.31 -22.33 20.01
CA PRO A 50 -32.59 -23.43 19.09
C PRO A 50 -33.88 -23.23 18.26
N HIS A 51 -34.79 -22.34 18.68
CA HIS A 51 -36.05 -22.08 17.98
C HIS A 51 -35.95 -20.93 16.96
N ILE A 52 -34.99 -20.00 17.13
CA ILE A 52 -34.76 -18.90 16.18
C ILE A 52 -33.95 -19.34 14.95
N GLY A 53 -33.27 -20.48 14.98
CA GLY A 53 -32.68 -21.05 13.77
C GLY A 53 -31.59 -22.08 14.01
N GLU A 54 -31.95 -23.35 13.91
CA GLU A 54 -31.00 -24.41 13.57
C GLU A 54 -30.33 -24.04 12.23
N PHE A 55 -29.01 -24.23 12.09
CA PHE A 55 -28.28 -23.93 10.85
C PHE A 55 -28.81 -24.81 9.71
N GLY A 56 -29.86 -24.35 9.04
CA GLY A 56 -30.45 -25.04 7.91
C GLY A 56 -29.47 -25.14 6.74
N PRO A 57 -29.73 -26.05 5.78
CA PRO A 57 -28.86 -26.22 4.61
C PRO A 57 -28.70 -24.93 3.80
N PHE A 58 -29.71 -24.06 3.79
CA PHE A 58 -29.63 -22.74 3.16
C PHE A 58 -28.59 -21.82 3.82
N GLN A 59 -28.49 -21.80 5.15
CA GLN A 59 -27.50 -21.00 5.87
C GLN A 59 -26.08 -21.48 5.57
N TRP A 60 -25.87 -22.79 5.49
CA TRP A 60 -24.58 -23.35 5.06
C TRP A 60 -24.21 -22.97 3.63
N ILE A 61 -25.15 -22.99 2.69
CA ILE A 61 -24.91 -22.55 1.30
C ILE A 61 -24.50 -21.07 1.28
N VAL A 62 -25.23 -20.21 2.00
CA VAL A 62 -24.90 -18.78 2.09
C VAL A 62 -23.53 -18.58 2.72
N LEU A 63 -23.18 -19.31 3.78
CA LEU A 63 -21.86 -19.23 4.42
C LEU A 63 -20.73 -19.64 3.48
N VAL A 64 -20.90 -20.72 2.71
CA VAL A 64 -19.88 -21.19 1.75
C VAL A 64 -19.71 -20.20 0.60
N VAL A 65 -20.80 -19.67 0.05
CA VAL A 65 -20.75 -18.65 -1.00
C VAL A 65 -20.10 -17.39 -0.47
N LEU A 66 -20.45 -16.95 0.74
CA LEU A 66 -19.87 -15.77 1.36
C LEU A 66 -18.37 -15.95 1.60
N MET A 67 -17.95 -17.10 2.14
CA MET A 67 -16.54 -17.44 2.33
C MET A 67 -15.79 -17.37 1.00
N PHE A 68 -16.32 -17.99 -0.05
CA PHE A 68 -15.70 -17.96 -1.38
C PHE A 68 -15.56 -16.54 -1.92
N VAL A 69 -16.63 -15.74 -1.86
CA VAL A 69 -16.61 -14.34 -2.30
C VAL A 69 -15.59 -13.53 -1.50
N THR A 70 -15.56 -13.65 -0.17
CA THR A 70 -14.58 -12.96 0.68
C THR A 70 -13.14 -13.38 0.34
N CYS A 71 -12.89 -14.68 0.13
CA CYS A 71 -11.56 -15.16 -0.27
C CYS A 71 -11.11 -14.54 -1.60
N VAL A 72 -11.99 -14.49 -2.61
CA VAL A 72 -11.68 -13.88 -3.91
C VAL A 72 -11.38 -12.39 -3.75
N LEU A 73 -12.20 -11.67 -2.97
CA LEU A 73 -11.96 -10.25 -2.71
C LEU A 73 -10.59 -10.04 -2.05
N VAL A 74 -10.27 -10.78 -0.98
CA VAL A 74 -8.98 -10.66 -0.29
C VAL A 74 -7.81 -10.82 -1.26
N VAL A 75 -7.86 -11.80 -2.17
CA VAL A 75 -6.81 -11.99 -3.17
C VAL A 75 -6.70 -10.79 -4.12
N ILE A 76 -7.82 -10.26 -4.61
CA ILE A 76 -7.84 -9.08 -5.49
C ILE A 76 -7.25 -7.85 -4.78
N TYR A 77 -7.64 -7.61 -3.52
CA TYR A 77 -7.13 -6.50 -2.72
C TYR A 77 -5.62 -6.62 -2.45
N MET A 78 -5.13 -7.84 -2.17
CA MET A 78 -3.70 -8.08 -1.97
C MET A 78 -2.88 -7.91 -3.26
N ALA A 79 -3.49 -8.11 -4.43
CA ALA A 79 -2.83 -7.91 -5.72
C ALA A 79 -2.70 -6.42 -6.13
N GLN A 80 -3.50 -5.52 -5.55
CA GLN A 80 -3.51 -4.09 -5.89
C GLN A 80 -2.13 -3.40 -5.84
N PRO A 81 -1.33 -3.48 -4.75
CA PRO A 81 -0.04 -2.80 -4.70
C PRO A 81 0.92 -3.26 -5.80
N PHE A 82 0.84 -4.53 -6.23
CA PHE A 82 1.68 -5.05 -7.32
C PHE A 82 1.28 -4.50 -8.69
N MET A 83 0.04 -4.01 -8.83
CA MET A 83 -0.44 -3.35 -10.04
C MET A 83 -0.09 -1.87 -10.07
N VAL A 84 -0.29 -1.14 -8.97
CA VAL A 84 -0.27 0.33 -8.99
C VAL A 84 1.04 0.97 -8.53
N LEU A 85 1.85 0.28 -7.72
CA LEU A 85 3.06 0.90 -7.17
C LEU A 85 4.07 1.19 -8.27
N THR A 86 4.51 2.43 -8.33
CA THR A 86 5.54 2.91 -9.26
C THR A 86 6.64 3.54 -8.42
N PRO A 87 7.91 3.13 -8.58
CA PRO A 87 9.00 3.75 -7.83
C PRO A 87 9.13 5.22 -8.21
N GLU A 88 9.52 6.07 -7.26
CA GLU A 88 9.65 7.51 -7.54
C GLU A 88 10.87 7.84 -8.42
N LYS A 89 11.89 6.99 -8.40
CA LYS A 89 13.18 7.20 -9.09
C LYS A 89 13.25 6.32 -10.35
N TYR A 90 12.90 6.94 -11.48
CA TYR A 90 12.99 6.33 -12.81
C TYR A 90 13.32 7.39 -13.86
N TRP A 91 13.88 6.96 -14.98
CA TRP A 91 14.38 7.81 -16.05
C TRP A 91 14.27 7.10 -17.41
N CYS A 92 14.43 7.81 -18.53
CA CYS A 92 14.47 7.16 -19.85
C CYS A 92 15.68 6.19 -19.93
N ASP A 93 15.48 5.00 -20.51
CA ASP A 93 16.58 4.09 -20.85
C ASP A 93 17.13 4.46 -22.23
N ILE A 94 18.45 4.62 -22.36
CA ILE A 94 19.13 4.86 -23.63
C ILE A 94 20.15 3.75 -23.82
N PRO A 95 19.93 2.80 -24.76
CA PRO A 95 20.81 1.66 -24.94
C PRO A 95 22.25 2.07 -25.30
N GLU A 96 22.41 3.15 -26.05
CA GLU A 96 23.70 3.68 -26.49
C GLU A 96 24.60 4.14 -25.31
N LEU A 97 24.01 4.59 -24.20
CA LEU A 97 24.76 5.07 -23.02
C LEU A 97 24.92 4.00 -21.94
N LYS A 98 24.62 2.73 -22.25
CA LYS A 98 24.73 1.63 -21.26
C LYS A 98 26.16 1.40 -20.77
N HIS A 99 27.15 1.85 -21.54
CA HIS A 99 28.57 1.77 -21.18
C HIS A 99 29.00 2.77 -20.08
N LEU A 100 28.21 3.84 -19.86
CA LEU A 100 28.51 4.87 -18.85
C LEU A 100 27.85 4.55 -17.50
N SER A 101 28.36 5.18 -16.44
CA SER A 101 27.73 5.14 -15.12
C SER A 101 26.32 5.74 -15.17
N PRO A 102 25.39 5.26 -14.32
CA PRO A 102 24.02 5.73 -14.34
C PRO A 102 23.90 7.23 -14.04
N GLU A 103 24.80 7.80 -13.22
CA GLU A 103 24.86 9.23 -12.94
C GLU A 103 25.18 10.04 -14.19
N ARG A 104 26.24 9.66 -14.91
CA ARG A 104 26.64 10.36 -16.14
C ARG A 104 25.61 10.20 -17.25
N ARG A 105 24.97 9.04 -17.34
CA ARG A 105 23.87 8.81 -18.29
C ARG A 105 22.72 9.79 -18.07
N LYS A 106 22.32 10.01 -16.81
CA LYS A 106 21.25 10.96 -16.47
C LYS A 106 21.65 12.40 -16.83
N GLU A 107 22.87 12.81 -16.51
CA GLU A 107 23.37 14.16 -16.81
C GLU A 107 23.36 14.48 -18.30
N ILE A 108 23.63 13.48 -19.15
CA ILE A 108 23.75 13.66 -20.61
C ILE A 108 22.39 13.53 -21.30
N ALA A 109 21.56 12.57 -20.88
CA ALA A 109 20.33 12.25 -21.60
C ALA A 109 19.12 13.06 -21.16
N ILE A 110 19.14 13.64 -19.96
CA ILE A 110 17.94 14.15 -19.29
C ILE A 110 18.06 15.66 -19.05
N PRO A 111 17.08 16.46 -19.48
CA PRO A 111 17.07 17.89 -19.20
C PRO A 111 16.81 18.18 -17.72
N LEU A 112 17.43 19.26 -17.24
CA LEU A 112 17.18 19.81 -15.92
C LEU A 112 15.83 20.55 -15.93
N LYS A 113 15.07 20.36 -14.86
CA LYS A 113 13.84 21.10 -14.58
C LYS A 113 14.22 22.48 -14.07
N GLU A 114 13.80 23.53 -14.77
CA GLU A 114 14.15 24.92 -14.50
C GLU A 114 13.48 25.48 -13.21
N ASN A 115 12.61 24.71 -12.57
CA ASN A 115 11.52 25.23 -11.75
C ASN A 115 11.81 25.28 -10.24
N ASP A 116 12.98 24.86 -9.76
CA ASP A 116 13.18 24.63 -8.32
C ASP A 116 14.55 25.11 -7.80
N THR A 117 14.87 26.37 -8.06
CA THR A 117 16.08 27.04 -7.52
C THR A 117 16.07 27.19 -6.00
N PHE A 118 14.99 26.79 -5.31
CA PHE A 118 14.87 26.93 -3.85
C PHE A 118 15.51 25.76 -3.09
N SER A 119 15.55 24.56 -3.68
CA SER A 119 16.04 23.35 -3.01
C SER A 119 17.55 23.11 -3.17
N GLY A 120 18.22 23.84 -4.07
CA GLY A 120 19.67 23.75 -4.28
C GLY A 120 20.15 22.43 -4.91
N GLU A 121 19.26 21.49 -5.21
CA GLU A 121 19.56 20.22 -5.86
C GLU A 121 19.07 20.20 -7.32
N PRO A 122 19.86 19.69 -8.27
CA PRO A 122 19.45 19.58 -9.66
C PRO A 122 18.29 18.57 -9.80
N HIS A 123 17.09 19.06 -10.11
CA HIS A 123 15.94 18.21 -10.40
C HIS A 123 15.93 17.86 -11.89
N TYR A 124 15.97 16.57 -12.22
CA TYR A 124 15.93 16.09 -13.60
C TYR A 124 14.49 15.74 -14.01
N GLU A 125 14.11 16.05 -15.25
CA GLU A 125 12.81 15.65 -15.79
C GLU A 125 12.74 14.12 -16.00
N LYS A 126 11.69 13.45 -15.53
CA LYS A 126 11.62 11.97 -15.60
C LYS A 126 11.06 11.45 -16.92
N CYS A 127 10.31 12.29 -17.63
CA CYS A 127 9.50 11.93 -18.79
C CYS A 127 10.05 12.44 -20.11
N LEU A 128 11.12 13.23 -20.06
CA LEU A 128 11.70 13.92 -21.19
C LEU A 128 13.17 13.52 -21.34
N GLN A 129 13.63 13.48 -22.59
CA GLN A 129 15.01 13.25 -22.95
C GLN A 129 15.42 14.17 -24.09
N TYR A 130 16.73 14.38 -24.25
CA TYR A 130 17.26 15.03 -25.44
C TYR A 130 17.14 14.11 -26.66
N VAL A 131 16.63 14.66 -27.77
CA VAL A 131 16.50 13.94 -29.03
C VAL A 131 17.81 14.05 -29.79
N PHE A 132 18.71 13.09 -29.60
CA PHE A 132 20.03 13.06 -30.20
C PHE A 132 20.50 11.63 -30.52
N ASN A 133 21.33 11.48 -31.55
CA ASN A 133 21.99 10.21 -31.85
C ASN A 133 23.22 10.06 -30.98
N PHE A 134 23.05 9.35 -29.87
CA PHE A 134 24.10 9.13 -28.88
C PHE A 134 25.22 8.16 -29.31
N THR A 135 25.12 7.54 -30.49
CA THR A 135 26.13 6.59 -30.98
C THR A 135 27.50 7.26 -31.22
N GLU A 136 27.52 8.56 -31.54
CA GLU A 136 28.75 9.34 -31.80
C GLU A 136 29.24 10.11 -30.58
N LEU A 137 28.72 9.81 -29.38
CA LEU A 137 29.00 10.61 -28.18
C LEU A 137 30.48 10.57 -27.77
N THR A 138 31.22 9.51 -28.13
CA THR A 138 32.66 9.39 -27.87
C THR A 138 33.48 10.46 -28.60
N LEU A 139 32.95 11.07 -29.66
CA LEU A 139 33.66 12.10 -30.45
C LEU A 139 33.29 13.54 -30.04
N LEU A 140 32.20 13.75 -29.30
CA LEU A 140 31.63 15.07 -29.03
C LEU A 140 31.44 15.35 -27.52
N GLU A 141 32.48 15.18 -26.70
CA GLU A 141 32.48 15.60 -25.28
C GLU A 141 32.28 17.12 -25.08
N THR A 142 32.34 17.92 -26.14
CA THR A 142 32.21 19.40 -26.11
C THR A 142 30.81 19.91 -26.47
N LEU A 143 29.84 19.04 -26.72
CA LEU A 143 28.49 19.45 -27.09
C LEU A 143 27.76 20.09 -25.89
N ASN A 144 27.15 21.26 -26.12
CA ASN A 144 26.33 21.91 -25.11
C ASN A 144 24.94 21.23 -25.05
N TYR A 145 24.77 20.29 -24.11
CA TYR A 145 23.56 19.47 -23.99
C TYR A 145 22.27 20.28 -23.82
N SER A 146 22.35 21.43 -23.15
CA SER A 146 21.20 22.30 -22.85
C SER A 146 20.57 22.93 -24.10
N ALA A 147 21.26 22.92 -25.26
CA ALA A 147 20.73 23.47 -26.50
C ALA A 147 20.03 22.44 -27.38
N LEU A 148 19.99 21.16 -26.97
CA LEU A 148 19.36 20.12 -27.77
C LEU A 148 17.83 20.15 -27.68
N PRO A 149 17.15 19.72 -28.76
CA PRO A 149 15.71 19.56 -28.74
C PRO A 149 15.29 18.50 -27.71
N ILE A 150 14.22 18.80 -26.98
CA ILE A 150 13.66 17.95 -25.92
C ILE A 150 12.46 17.18 -26.50
N GLY A 151 12.36 15.89 -26.20
CA GLY A 151 11.26 15.02 -26.61
C GLY A 151 10.92 13.96 -25.57
N SER A 152 9.94 13.11 -25.87
CA SER A 152 9.55 11.99 -24.98
C SER A 152 10.54 10.82 -25.05
N CYS A 153 10.55 9.98 -24.00
CA CYS A 153 11.33 8.74 -23.98
C CYS A 153 10.89 7.79 -25.10
N SER A 154 11.82 7.36 -25.96
CA SER A 154 11.54 6.47 -27.11
C SER A 154 11.95 5.01 -26.85
N SER A 155 12.97 4.78 -26.03
CA SER A 155 13.61 3.48 -25.84
C SER A 155 13.20 2.75 -24.56
N GLY A 156 12.25 3.31 -23.79
CA GLY A 156 11.75 2.77 -22.53
C GLY A 156 12.26 3.52 -21.31
N PHE A 157 12.19 2.88 -20.14
CA PHE A 157 12.54 3.47 -18.85
C PHE A 157 13.43 2.55 -18.02
N GLU A 158 14.37 3.16 -17.30
CA GLU A 158 15.21 2.52 -16.29
C GLU A 158 14.68 2.89 -14.89
N TYR A 159 14.38 1.87 -14.08
CA TYR A 159 13.78 2.02 -12.76
C TYR A 159 14.79 1.67 -11.66
N ASN A 160 14.86 2.51 -10.63
CA ASN A 160 15.64 2.19 -9.44
C ASN A 160 14.77 1.47 -8.41
N PHE A 161 15.03 0.17 -8.22
CA PHE A 161 14.31 -0.70 -7.29
C PHE A 161 14.90 -0.69 -5.86
N THR A 162 15.68 0.31 -5.48
CA THR A 162 16.19 0.42 -4.10
C THR A 162 15.03 0.61 -3.14
N GLY A 163 14.65 -0.46 -2.42
CA GLY A 163 13.55 -0.46 -1.45
C GLY A 163 12.19 -0.87 -2.01
N PHE A 164 12.09 -1.22 -3.30
CA PHE A 164 10.84 -1.64 -3.94
C PHE A 164 11.04 -2.84 -4.86
N TYR A 165 9.95 -3.51 -5.23
CA TYR A 165 9.96 -4.65 -6.17
C TYR A 165 9.42 -4.24 -7.56
N PRO A 166 9.74 -5.00 -8.62
CA PRO A 166 9.16 -4.78 -9.94
C PRO A 166 7.65 -5.00 -9.95
N THR A 167 6.90 -4.05 -10.49
CA THR A 167 5.44 -4.07 -10.56
C THR A 167 4.96 -4.17 -12.00
N ILE A 168 3.65 -4.34 -12.19
CA ILE A 168 3.05 -4.34 -13.53
C ILE A 168 3.28 -2.99 -14.21
N THR A 169 3.15 -1.87 -13.48
CA THR A 169 3.48 -0.54 -14.01
C THR A 169 4.90 -0.44 -14.53
N THR A 170 5.91 -0.93 -13.80
CA THR A 170 7.30 -0.85 -14.26
C THR A 170 7.62 -1.85 -15.37
N LYS A 171 6.94 -3.00 -15.41
CA LYS A 171 7.07 -3.99 -16.49
C LYS A 171 6.53 -3.48 -17.83
N PHE A 172 5.41 -2.76 -17.81
CA PHE A 172 4.73 -2.26 -19.01
C PHE A 172 4.98 -0.77 -19.28
N ASN A 173 5.84 -0.13 -18.49
CA ASN A 173 6.17 1.30 -18.60
C ASN A 173 4.93 2.23 -18.53
N TRP A 174 4.01 1.99 -17.58
CA TRP A 174 2.83 2.85 -17.39
C TRP A 174 3.19 4.11 -16.59
N VAL A 175 4.07 4.92 -17.17
CA VAL A 175 4.55 6.19 -16.61
C VAL A 175 4.36 7.32 -17.62
N CYS A 176 4.46 8.56 -17.16
CA CYS A 176 4.42 9.74 -18.01
C CYS A 176 3.11 9.85 -18.81
N SER A 177 3.11 9.63 -20.13
CA SER A 177 1.89 9.67 -20.95
C SER A 177 0.88 8.56 -20.63
N GLU A 178 1.34 7.49 -19.99
CA GLU A 178 0.56 6.28 -19.68
C GLU A 178 0.29 6.12 -18.18
N ASP A 179 0.51 7.18 -17.40
CA ASP A 179 0.27 7.22 -15.94
C ASP A 179 -1.22 7.09 -15.54
N TRP A 180 -2.11 7.28 -16.51
CA TRP A 180 -3.55 7.09 -16.33
C TRP A 180 -3.95 5.61 -16.25
N LYS A 181 -3.15 4.68 -16.80
CA LYS A 181 -3.49 3.25 -16.86
C LYS A 181 -3.60 2.57 -15.49
N PRO A 182 -2.68 2.77 -14.53
CA PRO A 182 -2.84 2.23 -13.18
C PRO A 182 -4.10 2.74 -12.49
N SER A 183 -4.40 4.04 -12.63
CA SER A 183 -5.59 4.68 -12.07
C SER A 183 -6.87 4.11 -12.67
N PHE A 184 -6.90 3.92 -14.00
CA PHE A 184 -8.02 3.31 -14.68
C PHE A 184 -8.24 1.85 -14.28
N ALA A 185 -7.15 1.07 -14.16
CA ALA A 185 -7.23 -0.30 -13.66
C ALA A 185 -7.83 -0.32 -12.25
N GLN A 186 -7.39 0.58 -11.36
CA GLN A 186 -7.94 0.72 -10.02
C GLN A 186 -9.46 1.01 -10.07
N SER A 187 -9.91 1.97 -10.89
CA SER A 187 -11.33 2.30 -11.03
C SER A 187 -12.20 1.19 -11.64
N MET A 188 -11.64 0.24 -12.40
CA MET A 188 -12.41 -0.89 -12.91
C MET A 188 -12.61 -2.00 -11.87
N PHE A 189 -11.73 -2.10 -10.88
CA PHE A 189 -11.80 -3.11 -9.84
C PHE A 189 -12.46 -2.62 -8.53
N PHE A 190 -12.67 -1.31 -8.38
CA PHE A 190 -13.26 -0.64 -7.20
C PHE A 190 -14.49 0.17 -7.56
#